data_AF-A0A1V6TSV5-F1
#
_entry.id   AF-A0A1V6TSV5-F1
#
_cell.length_a   1.000
_cell.length_b   1.000
_cell.length_c   1.000
_cell.angle_alpha   90.00
_cell.angle_beta   90.00
_cell.angle_gamma   90.00
#
_symmetry.space_group_name_H-M   'P 1'
#
loop_
_entity.id
_entity.type
_entity.pdbx_description
1 polymer ?
#
loop_
_entity_poly.entity_id
_entity_poly.type
_entity_poly.pdbx_seq_one_letter_code
_entity_poly.pdbx_strand_id
1 'polypeptide(L)'
;MDVVQKSFGRLESTEDPIITLGWFLTTVKVPLQLQHAEFGIVLPFTSAGGLIGLHFTGLGKEWQSPSYADKEAAEIDLVLGQGKFNVGATLCLPRYEPCDRDSTIGENKPFKDLAIGLAGHGIASIRFDKVAHTYPKAFRSLKAEVTRISTRVGFLYWDIVWAQWFETTQGLKCPVLVTQGCRNYQVTVQDDYEKWHAAICGKSNVRLRLYEELNHIFVAGTGLSTPLEYSVQGNVDERVV
;
A
#
# COMPACT_ATOMS: atom_id res chain seq x y z
N MET A 1 -37.60 19.74 -24.36
CA MET A 1 -37.91 18.47 -23.69
C MET A 1 -37.09 17.35 -24.33
N ASP A 2 -36.12 16.69 -23.72
CA ASP A 2 -35.52 16.86 -22.39
C ASP A 2 -34.14 16.17 -22.36
N VAL A 3 -33.05 16.95 -22.34
CA VAL A 3 -31.69 16.42 -22.07
C VAL A 3 -31.65 15.74 -20.71
N VAL A 4 -32.36 16.31 -19.74
CA VAL A 4 -32.52 15.78 -18.37
C VAL A 4 -33.17 14.40 -18.39
N GLN A 5 -34.26 14.20 -19.13
CA GLN A 5 -34.96 12.92 -19.20
C GLN A 5 -34.15 11.87 -19.96
N LYS A 6 -33.36 12.27 -20.97
CA LYS A 6 -32.43 11.37 -21.66
C LYS A 6 -31.25 10.96 -20.77
N SER A 7 -30.75 11.87 -19.94
CA SER A 7 -29.57 11.62 -19.09
C SER A 7 -29.90 10.91 -17.78
N PHE A 8 -31.01 11.26 -17.13
CA PHE A 8 -31.34 10.79 -15.78
C PHE A 8 -32.62 9.93 -15.74
N GLY A 9 -33.35 9.85 -16.85
CA GLY A 9 -34.64 9.16 -16.92
C GLY A 9 -35.80 9.98 -16.39
N ARG A 10 -36.97 9.35 -16.24
CA ARG A 10 -38.15 9.99 -15.66
C ARG A 10 -38.03 10.07 -14.13
N LEU A 11 -38.61 11.11 -13.53
CA LEU A 11 -38.81 11.19 -12.08
C LEU A 11 -39.73 10.04 -11.62
N GLU A 12 -39.26 9.24 -10.67
CA GLU A 12 -39.99 8.12 -10.09
C GLU A 12 -40.67 8.52 -8.79
N SER A 13 -39.94 9.20 -7.90
CA SER A 13 -40.44 9.68 -6.63
C SER A 13 -39.64 10.87 -6.09
N THR A 14 -40.23 11.54 -5.10
CA THR A 14 -39.57 12.53 -4.25
C THR A 14 -39.69 12.05 -2.82
N GLU A 15 -38.62 12.11 -2.04
CA GLU A 15 -38.72 11.83 -0.60
C GLU A 15 -39.08 13.09 0.19
N ASP A 16 -39.30 12.92 1.49
CA ASP A 16 -39.60 14.04 2.38
C ASP A 16 -38.47 15.08 2.34
N PRO A 17 -38.81 16.38 2.24
CA PRO A 17 -37.82 17.42 2.20
C PRO A 17 -37.09 17.52 3.54
N ILE A 18 -35.76 17.55 3.47
CA ILE A 18 -34.89 17.78 4.61
C ILE A 18 -34.75 19.30 4.79
N ILE A 19 -35.31 19.84 5.86
CA ILE A 19 -35.29 21.27 6.16
C ILE A 19 -34.21 21.55 7.21
N THR A 20 -33.27 22.42 6.86
CA THR A 20 -32.22 22.91 7.77
C THR A 20 -32.44 24.38 8.04
N LEU A 21 -32.73 24.72 9.31
CA LEU A 21 -32.90 26.09 9.77
C LEU A 21 -31.55 26.68 10.19
N GLY A 22 -31.05 27.66 9.44
CA GLY A 22 -29.89 28.47 9.78
C GLY A 22 -30.29 29.86 10.31
N TRP A 23 -29.32 30.55 10.92
CA TRP A 23 -29.52 31.87 11.52
C TRP A 23 -30.09 32.94 10.56
N PHE A 24 -29.73 32.88 9.28
CA PHE A 24 -30.15 33.84 8.26
C PHE A 24 -30.80 33.18 7.02
N LEU A 25 -30.79 31.86 6.95
CA LEU A 25 -31.10 31.10 5.74
C LEU A 25 -31.74 29.77 6.11
N THR A 26 -32.88 29.47 5.48
CA THR A 26 -33.51 28.16 5.58
C THR A 26 -33.19 27.38 4.33
N THR A 27 -32.58 26.21 4.46
CA THR A 27 -32.30 25.35 3.31
C THR A 27 -33.30 24.21 3.27
N VAL A 28 -34.00 24.07 2.15
CA VAL A 28 -34.86 22.92 1.88
C VAL A 28 -34.16 22.04 0.85
N LYS A 29 -33.80 20.82 1.24
CA LYS A 29 -33.25 19.81 0.34
C LYS A 29 -34.33 18.80 0.00
N VAL A 30 -34.70 18.71 -1.27
CA VAL A 30 -35.69 17.75 -1.78
C VAL A 30 -34.95 16.60 -2.47
N PRO A 31 -34.93 15.40 -1.90
CA PRO A 31 -34.40 14.22 -2.55
C PRO A 31 -35.24 13.86 -3.79
N LEU A 32 -34.59 13.65 -4.93
CA LEU A 32 -35.23 13.17 -6.15
C LEU A 32 -34.69 11.80 -6.54
N GLN A 33 -35.60 10.86 -6.75
CA GLN A 33 -35.31 9.56 -7.33
C GLN A 33 -35.75 9.58 -8.80
N LEU A 34 -34.78 9.47 -9.71
CA LEU A 34 -35.02 9.26 -11.13
C LEU A 34 -34.55 7.86 -11.53
N GLN A 35 -35.05 7.35 -12.66
CA GLN A 35 -34.77 5.99 -13.14
C GLN A 35 -33.27 5.64 -13.18
N HIS A 36 -32.39 6.60 -13.48
CA HIS A 36 -30.95 6.37 -13.63
C HIS A 36 -30.07 7.20 -12.69
N ALA A 37 -30.65 8.00 -11.79
CA ALA A 37 -29.88 8.85 -10.89
C ALA A 37 -30.68 9.26 -9.66
N GLU A 38 -29.94 9.51 -8.60
CA GLU A 38 -30.47 10.02 -7.35
C GLU A 38 -29.68 11.29 -6.99
N PHE A 39 -30.38 12.42 -6.85
CA PHE A 39 -29.78 13.68 -6.45
C PHE A 39 -30.78 14.55 -5.68
N GLY A 40 -30.27 15.44 -4.85
CA GLY A 40 -31.06 16.41 -4.11
C GLY A 40 -31.11 17.75 -4.82
N ILE A 41 -32.30 18.37 -4.86
CA ILE A 41 -32.43 19.81 -5.15
C ILE A 41 -32.34 20.56 -3.83
N VAL A 42 -31.46 21.55 -3.78
CA VAL A 42 -31.27 22.40 -2.61
C VAL A 42 -31.80 23.80 -2.92
N LEU A 43 -32.79 24.23 -2.13
CA LEU A 43 -33.53 25.49 -2.24
C LEU A 43 -33.26 26.32 -0.97
N PRO A 44 -32.29 27.26 -1.01
CA PRO A 44 -32.08 28.23 0.06
C PRO A 44 -33.12 29.36 0.03
N PHE A 45 -33.73 29.65 1.19
CA PHE A 45 -34.72 30.70 1.39
C PHE A 45 -34.24 31.73 2.42
N THR A 46 -34.62 33.00 2.24
CA THR A 46 -34.49 34.04 3.27
C THR A 46 -35.48 33.78 4.42
N SER A 47 -35.28 34.43 5.56
CA SER A 47 -36.21 34.39 6.69
C SER A 47 -37.61 34.93 6.35
N ALA A 48 -37.75 35.75 5.30
CA ALA A 48 -39.03 36.23 4.78
C ALA A 48 -39.67 35.30 3.74
N GLY A 49 -39.08 34.13 3.47
CA GLY A 49 -39.60 33.13 2.53
C GLY A 49 -39.22 33.34 1.06
N GLY A 50 -38.31 34.27 0.77
CA GLY A 50 -37.82 34.50 -0.60
C GLY A 50 -36.79 33.46 -1.02
N LEU A 51 -36.95 32.83 -2.18
CA LEU A 51 -35.98 31.88 -2.73
C LEU A 51 -34.72 32.62 -3.22
N ILE A 52 -33.55 32.24 -2.71
CA ILE A 52 -32.26 32.86 -3.02
C ILE A 52 -31.61 32.20 -4.25
N GLY A 53 -31.82 30.90 -4.44
CA GLY A 53 -31.25 30.16 -5.56
C GLY A 53 -31.70 28.71 -5.62
N LEU A 54 -31.12 27.97 -6.56
CA LEU A 54 -31.35 26.54 -6.76
C LEU A 54 -30.02 25.90 -7.15
N HIS A 55 -29.64 24.83 -6.48
CA HIS A 55 -28.50 24.00 -6.89
C HIS A 55 -28.78 22.52 -6.67
N PHE A 56 -28.06 21.66 -7.40
CA PHE A 56 -28.17 20.22 -7.30
C PHE A 56 -27.00 19.67 -6.48
N THR A 57 -27.26 18.64 -5.68
CA THR A 57 -26.24 17.96 -4.88
C THR A 57 -26.42 16.45 -4.97
N GLY A 58 -25.33 15.68 -4.91
CA GLY A 58 -25.46 14.23 -4.79
C GLY A 58 -26.14 13.85 -3.47
N LEU A 59 -26.95 12.79 -3.48
CA LEU A 59 -27.37 12.10 -2.25
C LEU A 59 -26.42 10.96 -1.88
N GLY A 60 -25.36 10.77 -2.68
CA GLY A 60 -24.38 9.72 -2.52
C GLY A 60 -23.81 9.67 -1.09
N LYS A 61 -23.58 8.44 -0.63
CA LYS A 61 -22.92 8.16 0.65
C LYS A 61 -21.57 8.89 0.69
N GLU A 62 -21.17 9.30 1.89
CA GLU A 62 -19.80 9.78 2.12
C GLU A 62 -18.80 8.78 1.51
N TRP A 63 -17.68 9.30 1.01
CA TRP A 63 -16.64 8.45 0.44
C TRP A 63 -16.21 7.42 1.49
N GLN A 64 -16.19 6.15 1.07
CA GLN A 64 -15.70 5.04 1.88
C GLN A 64 -14.45 4.46 1.23
N SER A 65 -13.49 4.06 2.05
CA SER A 65 -12.30 3.39 1.54
C SER A 65 -12.69 2.10 0.81
N PRO A 66 -12.10 1.83 -0.37
CA PRO A 66 -12.38 0.61 -1.12
C PRO A 66 -11.88 -0.63 -0.35
N SER A 67 -12.45 -1.80 -0.65
CA SER A 67 -12.12 -3.06 0.04
C SER A 67 -10.66 -3.49 -0.07
N TYR A 68 -9.95 -3.03 -1.12
CA TYR A 68 -8.53 -3.30 -1.35
C TYR A 68 -7.60 -2.26 -0.70
N ALA A 69 -8.14 -1.24 -0.03
CA ALA A 69 -7.31 -0.21 0.60
C ALA A 69 -6.49 -0.81 1.75
N ASP A 70 -5.16 -0.68 1.67
CA ASP A 70 -4.28 -0.97 2.79
C ASP A 70 -4.46 0.08 3.88
N LYS A 71 -4.90 -0.35 5.06
CA LYS A 71 -5.16 0.52 6.22
C LYS A 71 -3.87 1.10 6.81
N GLU A 72 -2.73 0.52 6.47
CA GLU A 72 -1.43 0.97 6.95
C GLU A 72 -0.69 1.88 5.96
N ALA A 73 -1.29 2.17 4.80
CA ALA A 73 -0.76 3.13 3.84
C ALA A 73 -0.69 4.52 4.48
N ALA A 74 0.45 5.19 4.30
CA ALA A 74 0.68 6.53 4.83
C ALA A 74 0.37 7.59 3.75
N GLU A 75 -0.42 8.60 4.09
CA GLU A 75 -0.67 9.75 3.23
C GLU A 75 0.19 10.95 3.68
N ILE A 76 0.76 11.65 2.70
CA ILE A 76 1.54 12.86 2.93
C ILE A 76 1.00 13.97 2.03
N ASP A 77 0.63 15.08 2.64
CA ASP A 77 0.30 16.30 1.90
C ASP A 77 1.56 16.97 1.37
N LEU A 78 1.49 17.44 0.14
CA LEU A 78 2.57 18.09 -0.55
C LEU A 78 2.06 19.12 -1.57
N VAL A 79 2.99 19.85 -2.14
CA VAL A 79 2.71 20.83 -3.20
C VAL A 79 3.53 20.48 -4.43
N LEU A 80 2.85 20.25 -5.54
CA LEU A 80 3.45 20.02 -6.85
C LEU A 80 3.60 21.34 -7.60
N GLY A 81 4.67 21.49 -8.39
CA GLY A 81 4.92 22.69 -9.20
C GLY A 81 5.68 23.79 -8.45
N GLN A 82 5.97 24.88 -9.18
CA GLN A 82 6.73 26.03 -8.66
C GLN A 82 6.06 27.35 -9.03
N GLY A 83 6.31 28.39 -8.22
CA GLY A 83 5.81 29.74 -8.47
C GLY A 83 4.28 29.82 -8.51
N LYS A 84 3.73 30.43 -9.56
CA LYS A 84 2.28 30.66 -9.72
C LYS A 84 1.46 29.40 -10.07
N PHE A 85 2.11 28.28 -10.39
CA PHE A 85 1.46 27.04 -10.80
C PHE A 85 1.66 25.92 -9.77
N ASN A 86 1.69 26.28 -8.49
CA ASN A 86 1.76 25.28 -7.43
C ASN A 86 0.35 24.75 -7.10
N VAL A 87 0.23 23.44 -6.88
CA VAL A 87 -1.05 22.78 -6.57
C VAL A 87 -0.87 21.84 -5.38
N GLY A 88 -1.85 21.82 -4.48
CA GLY A 88 -1.89 20.84 -3.40
C GLY A 88 -2.08 19.43 -3.95
N ALA A 89 -1.38 18.46 -3.37
CA ALA A 89 -1.47 17.05 -3.72
C ALA A 89 -1.27 16.19 -2.46
N THR A 90 -1.70 14.94 -2.53
CA THR A 90 -1.51 13.95 -1.48
C THR A 90 -0.80 12.73 -2.09
N LEU A 91 0.27 12.27 -1.45
CA LEU A 91 1.04 11.11 -1.85
C LEU A 91 0.79 9.96 -0.87
N CYS A 92 0.15 8.89 -1.36
CA CYS A 92 -0.06 7.65 -0.63
C CYS A 92 1.17 6.75 -0.78
N LEU A 93 1.72 6.24 0.32
CA LEU A 93 2.93 5.42 0.35
C LEU A 93 2.71 4.12 1.13
N PRO A 94 3.33 3.01 0.70
CA PRO A 94 3.31 1.80 1.49
C PRO A 94 4.03 2.02 2.83
N ARG A 95 3.67 1.23 3.83
CA ARG A 95 4.35 1.26 5.12
C ARG A 95 5.81 0.85 4.94
N TYR A 96 6.71 1.71 5.41
CA TYR A 96 8.15 1.48 5.33
C TYR A 96 8.68 1.27 6.75
N GLU A 97 9.02 0.03 7.09
CA GLU A 97 9.51 -0.31 8.41
C GLU A 97 11.06 -0.28 8.47
N PRO A 98 11.64 0.55 9.35
CA PRO A 98 13.05 0.46 9.68
C PRO A 98 13.37 -0.93 10.24
N CYS A 99 14.44 -1.55 9.77
CA CYS A 99 14.85 -2.89 10.18
C CYS A 99 16.36 -2.89 10.47
N ASP A 100 16.75 -3.46 11.61
CA ASP A 100 18.16 -3.65 11.97
C ASP A 100 18.79 -4.81 11.18
N ARG A 101 20.10 -4.98 11.31
CA ARG A 101 20.88 -6.06 10.67
C ARG A 101 20.50 -7.47 11.12
N ASP A 102 19.84 -7.63 12.26
CA ASP A 102 19.39 -8.93 12.76
C ASP A 102 18.01 -9.30 12.20
N SER A 103 17.34 -8.35 11.53
CA SER A 103 15.91 -8.42 11.20
C SER A 103 15.05 -8.66 12.44
N THR A 104 15.34 -7.94 13.54
CA THR A 104 14.66 -8.12 14.82
C THR A 104 13.15 -7.89 14.68
N ILE A 105 12.36 -8.93 14.97
CA ILE A 105 10.90 -8.88 15.03
C ILE A 105 10.46 -9.54 16.34
N GLY A 106 10.04 -8.73 17.32
CA GLY A 106 9.82 -9.22 18.68
C GLY A 106 11.10 -9.85 19.24
N GLU A 107 11.01 -11.12 19.66
CA GLU A 107 12.15 -11.91 20.15
C GLU A 107 12.93 -12.63 19.03
N ASN A 108 12.40 -12.62 17.80
CA ASN A 108 12.96 -13.34 16.65
C ASN A 108 14.05 -12.51 15.96
N LYS A 109 15.12 -13.18 15.53
CA LYS A 109 16.29 -12.57 14.85
C LYS A 109 16.75 -13.38 13.64
N PRO A 110 15.90 -13.54 12.62
CA PRO A 110 16.11 -14.52 11.56
C PRO A 110 17.42 -14.33 10.77
N PHE A 111 17.86 -13.09 10.53
CA PHE A 111 19.15 -12.88 9.85
C PHE A 111 20.32 -13.27 10.74
N LYS A 112 20.18 -13.15 12.06
CA LYS A 112 21.21 -13.62 13.01
C LYS A 112 21.29 -15.14 13.01
N ASP A 113 20.16 -15.81 13.04
CA ASP A 113 20.09 -17.27 13.02
C ASP A 113 20.74 -17.81 11.73
N LEU A 114 20.38 -17.23 10.57
CA LEU A 114 21.00 -17.57 9.29
C LEU A 114 22.51 -17.36 9.30
N ALA A 115 22.99 -16.19 9.76
CA ALA A 115 24.42 -15.91 9.74
C ALA A 115 25.21 -16.84 10.65
N ILE A 116 24.67 -17.21 11.82
CA ILE A 116 25.31 -18.15 12.74
C ILE A 116 25.31 -19.57 12.14
N GLY A 117 24.18 -20.02 11.57
CA GLY A 117 24.10 -21.34 10.93
C GLY A 117 25.05 -21.47 9.75
N LEU A 118 25.06 -20.48 8.85
CA LEU A 118 25.99 -20.42 7.71
C LEU A 118 27.45 -20.39 8.16
N ALA A 119 27.77 -19.63 9.21
CA ALA A 119 29.12 -19.60 9.78
C ALA A 119 29.54 -20.98 10.34
N GLY A 120 28.60 -21.74 10.92
CA GLY A 120 28.82 -23.13 11.34
C GLY A 120 29.21 -24.07 10.19
N HIS A 121 28.75 -23.76 8.97
CA HIS A 121 29.12 -24.45 7.73
C HIS A 121 30.30 -23.81 6.99
N GLY A 122 31.02 -22.86 7.60
CA GLY A 122 32.17 -22.19 7.01
C GLY A 122 31.84 -21.16 5.93
N ILE A 123 30.58 -20.71 5.86
CA ILE A 123 30.11 -19.74 4.88
C ILE A 123 30.09 -18.35 5.53
N ALA A 124 30.89 -17.43 4.99
CA ALA A 124 30.89 -16.04 5.43
C ALA A 124 29.62 -15.32 4.96
N SER A 125 28.99 -14.57 5.86
CA SER A 125 27.82 -13.74 5.58
C SER A 125 28.00 -12.33 6.15
N ILE A 126 27.38 -11.33 5.51
CA ILE A 126 27.37 -9.93 5.96
C ILE A 126 25.92 -9.52 6.18
N ARG A 127 25.68 -8.80 7.28
CA ARG A 127 24.38 -8.25 7.65
C ARG A 127 24.52 -6.76 7.89
N PHE A 128 23.53 -5.98 7.49
CA PHE A 128 23.58 -4.53 7.56
C PHE A 128 22.21 -3.98 7.98
N ASP A 129 22.25 -2.85 8.68
CA ASP A 129 21.03 -2.13 9.05
C ASP A 129 20.44 -1.47 7.80
N LYS A 130 19.10 -1.45 7.66
CA LYS A 130 18.48 -0.66 6.59
C LYS A 130 18.83 0.81 6.79
N VAL A 131 19.00 1.56 5.69
CA VAL A 131 19.27 3.02 5.75
C VAL A 131 18.23 3.76 6.60
N ALA A 132 16.96 3.36 6.51
CA ALA A 132 15.88 3.91 7.32
C ALA A 132 16.01 3.61 8.84
N HIS A 133 16.70 2.54 9.21
CA HIS A 133 17.03 2.19 10.59
C HIS A 133 18.25 2.97 11.10
N THR A 134 19.31 3.07 10.30
CA THR A 134 20.54 3.80 10.67
C THR A 134 20.32 5.32 10.70
N TYR A 135 19.56 5.84 9.74
CA TYR A 135 19.36 7.29 9.55
C TYR A 135 17.88 7.67 9.52
N PRO A 136 17.11 7.43 10.60
CA PRO A 136 15.66 7.62 10.59
C PRO A 136 15.24 9.07 10.31
N LYS A 137 16.04 10.05 10.76
CA LYS A 137 15.77 11.48 10.51
C LYS A 137 16.06 11.88 9.06
N ALA A 138 17.22 11.48 8.53
CA ALA A 138 17.59 11.80 7.15
C ALA A 138 16.64 11.11 6.15
N PHE A 139 16.21 9.87 6.45
CA PHE A 139 15.25 9.15 5.63
C PHE A 139 13.87 9.84 5.62
N ARG A 140 13.40 10.37 6.76
CA ARG A 140 12.18 11.20 6.81
C ARG A 140 12.31 12.48 5.99
N SER A 141 13.47 13.14 6.01
CA SER A 141 13.72 14.34 5.20
C SER A 141 13.81 14.02 3.71
N LEU A 142 14.44 12.90 3.34
CA LEU A 142 14.51 12.41 1.96
C LEU A 142 13.10 12.13 1.41
N LYS A 143 12.19 11.62 2.24
CA LYS A 143 10.77 11.45 1.90
C LYS A 143 10.12 12.77 1.48
N ALA A 144 10.40 13.86 2.21
CA ALA A 144 9.89 15.19 1.88
C ALA A 144 10.54 15.81 0.62
N GLU A 145 11.77 15.42 0.30
CA GLU A 145 12.53 15.96 -0.85
C GLU A 145 12.30 15.18 -2.15
N VAL A 146 12.21 13.84 -2.09
CA VAL A 146 11.77 12.98 -3.21
C VAL A 146 10.35 13.35 -3.65
N THR A 147 9.53 13.85 -2.74
CA THR A 147 8.20 14.39 -3.02
C THR A 147 8.20 15.62 -3.93
N ARG A 148 9.33 16.34 -4.07
CA ARG A 148 9.48 17.43 -5.06
C ARG A 148 9.80 16.92 -6.48
N ILE A 149 10.18 15.66 -6.65
CA ILE A 149 10.66 15.11 -7.92
C ILE A 149 9.81 13.88 -8.31
N SER A 150 8.76 14.15 -9.08
CA SER A 150 7.99 13.18 -9.90
C SER A 150 6.96 12.27 -9.21
N THR A 151 5.79 12.17 -9.85
CA THR A 151 4.56 11.45 -9.45
C THR A 151 4.51 9.97 -9.87
N ARG A 152 5.65 9.34 -10.22
CA ARG A 152 5.71 7.95 -10.72
C ARG A 152 6.47 6.96 -9.82
N VAL A 153 6.75 7.32 -8.57
CA VAL A 153 7.79 6.64 -7.77
C VAL A 153 7.32 5.32 -7.13
N GLY A 154 6.04 5.18 -6.76
CA GLY A 154 5.55 4.01 -6.00
C GLY A 154 5.66 2.67 -6.76
N PHE A 155 5.22 2.65 -8.03
CA PHE A 155 5.33 1.46 -8.88
C PHE A 155 6.76 1.21 -9.38
N LEU A 156 7.51 2.27 -9.70
CA LEU A 156 8.90 2.13 -10.15
C LEU A 156 9.86 1.66 -9.05
N TYR A 157 9.60 1.96 -7.76
CA TYR A 157 10.57 1.64 -6.70
C TYR A 157 10.82 0.14 -6.58
N TRP A 158 9.76 -0.66 -6.49
CA TRP A 158 9.91 -2.11 -6.38
C TRP A 158 10.43 -2.70 -7.69
N ASP A 159 9.94 -2.27 -8.84
CA ASP A 159 10.44 -2.75 -10.15
C ASP A 159 11.94 -2.46 -10.34
N ILE A 160 12.42 -1.28 -9.92
CA ILE A 160 13.85 -0.93 -9.96
C ILE A 160 14.65 -1.77 -8.97
N VAL A 161 14.17 -1.95 -7.73
CA VAL A 161 14.85 -2.75 -6.72
C VAL A 161 14.95 -4.21 -7.16
N TRP A 162 13.85 -4.78 -7.66
CA TRP A 162 13.82 -6.13 -8.22
C TRP A 162 14.77 -6.27 -9.42
N ALA A 163 14.74 -5.33 -10.37
CA ALA A 163 15.64 -5.33 -11.52
C ALA A 163 17.11 -5.29 -11.09
N GLN A 164 17.47 -4.41 -10.16
CA GLN A 164 18.84 -4.32 -9.63
C GLN A 164 19.27 -5.59 -8.91
N TRP A 165 18.37 -6.23 -8.16
CA TRP A 165 18.66 -7.50 -7.49
C TRP A 165 18.88 -8.63 -8.51
N PHE A 166 18.03 -8.74 -9.53
CA PHE A 166 18.22 -9.73 -10.60
C PHE A 166 19.55 -9.49 -11.33
N GLU A 167 19.84 -8.27 -11.76
CA GLU A 167 21.10 -7.92 -12.43
C GLU A 167 22.32 -8.24 -11.55
N THR A 168 22.27 -7.86 -10.27
CA THR A 168 23.35 -8.13 -9.32
C THR A 168 23.58 -9.62 -9.17
N THR A 169 22.52 -10.40 -8.89
CA THR A 169 22.61 -11.85 -8.76
C THR A 169 23.10 -12.51 -10.05
N GLN A 170 22.68 -11.98 -11.20
CA GLN A 170 23.14 -12.47 -12.48
C GLN A 170 24.64 -12.19 -12.72
N GLY A 171 25.19 -11.12 -12.18
CA GLY A 171 26.61 -10.77 -12.27
C GLY A 171 27.53 -11.57 -11.32
N LEU A 172 26.97 -12.24 -10.31
CA LEU A 172 27.75 -13.02 -9.35
C LEU A 172 28.31 -14.29 -9.99
N LYS A 173 29.63 -14.48 -9.83
CA LYS A 173 30.36 -15.67 -10.31
C LYS A 173 30.51 -16.76 -9.24
N CYS A 174 30.27 -16.42 -7.97
CA CYS A 174 30.28 -17.35 -6.87
C CYS A 174 28.98 -18.18 -6.84
N PRO A 175 28.94 -19.30 -6.08
CA PRO A 175 27.69 -19.98 -5.78
C PRO A 175 26.68 -19.05 -5.11
N VAL A 176 25.42 -19.08 -5.57
CA VAL A 176 24.31 -18.31 -5.03
C VAL A 176 23.19 -19.27 -4.64
N LEU A 177 22.65 -19.09 -3.44
CA LEU A 177 21.45 -19.77 -2.96
C LEU A 177 20.35 -18.72 -2.79
N VAL A 178 19.19 -18.97 -3.39
CA VAL A 178 17.95 -18.20 -3.19
C VAL A 178 16.96 -19.10 -2.46
N THR A 179 16.49 -18.67 -1.30
CA THR A 179 15.55 -19.44 -0.46
C THR A 179 14.24 -18.68 -0.27
N GLN A 180 13.13 -19.40 -0.19
CA GLN A 180 11.83 -18.82 0.15
C GLN A 180 10.94 -19.82 0.91
N GLY A 181 10.24 -19.34 1.93
CA GLY A 181 9.19 -20.10 2.61
C GLY A 181 7.87 -19.97 1.87
N CYS A 182 7.16 -21.08 1.63
CA CYS A 182 5.91 -21.07 0.87
C CYS A 182 4.74 -20.46 1.64
N ARG A 183 4.79 -20.42 2.98
CA ARG A 183 3.77 -19.77 3.81
C ARG A 183 4.00 -18.26 3.94
N ASN A 184 4.86 -17.66 3.11
CA ASN A 184 5.10 -16.23 3.13
C ASN A 184 3.96 -15.48 2.42
N TYR A 185 3.09 -14.82 3.18
CA TYR A 185 1.98 -14.04 2.63
C TYR A 185 2.41 -12.65 2.12
N GLN A 186 3.61 -12.18 2.47
CA GLN A 186 4.14 -10.89 2.05
C GLN A 186 4.92 -10.97 0.72
N VAL A 187 5.53 -12.13 0.45
CA VAL A 187 6.30 -12.43 -0.75
C VAL A 187 5.88 -13.82 -1.21
N THR A 188 5.01 -13.89 -2.20
CA THR A 188 4.29 -15.12 -2.56
C THR A 188 5.11 -15.96 -3.54
N VAL A 189 4.86 -17.27 -3.59
CA VAL A 189 5.52 -18.14 -4.58
C VAL A 189 5.11 -17.72 -6.00
N GLN A 190 3.81 -17.46 -6.20
CA GLN A 190 3.26 -17.10 -7.50
C GLN A 190 3.80 -15.76 -8.01
N ASP A 191 3.90 -14.75 -7.15
CA ASP A 191 4.26 -13.41 -7.60
C ASP A 191 5.77 -13.17 -7.60
N ASP A 192 6.55 -13.86 -6.77
CA ASP A 192 7.95 -13.52 -6.53
C ASP A 192 8.92 -14.68 -6.84
N TYR A 193 8.63 -15.89 -6.37
CA TYR A 193 9.51 -17.05 -6.62
C TYR A 193 9.62 -17.37 -8.11
N GLU A 194 8.48 -17.36 -8.81
CA GLU A 194 8.44 -17.64 -10.24
C GLU A 194 9.25 -16.62 -11.06
N LYS A 195 9.27 -15.35 -10.63
CA LYS A 195 10.12 -14.31 -11.25
C LYS A 195 11.60 -14.61 -11.05
N TRP A 196 12.02 -14.98 -9.85
CA TRP A 196 13.39 -15.42 -9.58
C TRP A 196 13.76 -16.65 -10.41
N HIS A 197 12.89 -17.66 -10.41
CA HIS A 197 13.10 -18.89 -11.16
C HIS A 197 13.30 -18.58 -12.65
N ALA A 198 12.45 -17.76 -13.26
CA ALA A 198 12.59 -17.33 -14.64
C ALA A 198 13.88 -16.54 -14.90
N ALA A 199 14.24 -15.60 -14.01
CA ALA A 199 15.40 -14.72 -14.19
C ALA A 199 16.76 -15.44 -14.08
N ILE A 200 16.83 -16.56 -13.37
CA ILE A 200 18.09 -17.27 -13.11
C ILE A 200 18.10 -18.73 -13.61
N CYS A 201 17.03 -19.16 -14.28
CA CYS A 201 16.94 -20.47 -14.91
C CYS A 201 18.14 -20.68 -15.85
N GLY A 202 18.81 -21.84 -15.71
CA GLY A 202 19.97 -22.21 -16.52
C GLY A 202 21.33 -21.76 -15.96
N LYS A 203 21.38 -20.99 -14.85
CA LYS A 203 22.66 -20.67 -14.19
C LYS A 203 23.16 -21.81 -13.31
N SER A 204 24.30 -22.38 -13.68
CA SER A 204 24.89 -23.52 -12.95
C SER A 204 25.35 -23.17 -11.53
N ASN A 205 25.72 -21.91 -11.29
CA ASN A 205 26.15 -21.39 -9.99
C ASN A 205 25.00 -20.93 -9.09
N VAL A 206 23.74 -21.01 -9.53
CA VAL A 206 22.59 -20.58 -8.74
C VAL A 206 21.72 -21.78 -8.36
N ARG A 207 21.21 -21.80 -7.13
CA ARG A 207 20.24 -22.78 -6.64
C ARG A 207 19.07 -22.04 -6.02
N LEU A 208 17.85 -22.46 -6.34
CA LEU A 208 16.65 -22.02 -5.64
C LEU A 208 16.15 -23.15 -4.74
N ARG A 209 15.67 -22.80 -3.54
CA ARG A 209 14.99 -23.74 -2.64
C ARG A 209 13.72 -23.13 -2.06
N LEU A 210 12.65 -23.90 -2.16
CA LEU A 210 11.38 -23.64 -1.50
C LEU A 210 11.25 -24.50 -0.25
N TYR A 211 10.70 -23.93 0.80
CA TYR A 211 10.39 -24.65 2.03
C TYR A 211 8.90 -24.51 2.33
N GLU A 212 8.16 -25.59 2.14
CA GLU A 212 6.70 -25.60 2.14
C GLU A 212 6.08 -25.12 3.47
N GLU A 213 6.71 -25.47 4.59
CA GLU A 213 6.18 -25.24 5.94
C GLU A 213 6.65 -23.92 6.56
N LEU A 214 7.51 -23.17 5.87
CA LEU A 214 8.17 -22.00 6.44
C LEU A 214 7.44 -20.70 6.10
N ASN A 215 7.31 -19.82 7.09
CA ASN A 215 6.73 -18.48 6.94
C ASN A 215 7.76 -17.45 6.43
N HIS A 216 7.39 -16.15 6.48
CA HIS A 216 8.24 -15.06 5.99
C HIS A 216 9.63 -14.99 6.63
N ILE A 217 9.76 -15.41 7.88
CA ILE A 217 11.01 -15.37 8.65
C ILE A 217 11.69 -16.74 8.76
N PHE A 218 11.32 -17.69 7.89
CA PHE A 218 11.81 -19.07 7.86
C PHE A 218 11.55 -19.88 9.14
N VAL A 219 10.54 -19.51 9.92
CA VAL A 219 10.07 -20.31 11.06
C VAL A 219 8.99 -21.26 10.58
N ALA A 220 9.06 -22.53 11.02
CA ALA A 220 8.09 -23.55 10.66
C ALA A 220 6.73 -23.29 11.31
N GLY A 221 5.66 -23.60 10.59
CA GLY A 221 4.30 -23.55 11.11
C GLY A 221 3.29 -24.25 10.21
N THR A 222 2.01 -24.17 10.60
CA THR A 222 0.93 -24.88 9.90
C THR A 222 -0.23 -23.94 9.59
N GLY A 223 -0.99 -24.24 8.52
CA GLY A 223 -2.13 -23.42 8.11
C GLY A 223 -1.73 -22.04 7.57
N LEU A 224 -2.70 -21.12 7.55
CA LEU A 224 -2.53 -19.77 7.02
C LEU A 224 -1.55 -18.97 7.89
N SER A 225 -0.49 -18.45 7.26
CA SER A 225 0.47 -17.57 7.92
C SER A 225 -0.14 -16.19 8.17
N THR A 226 0.08 -15.66 9.37
CA THR A 226 -0.46 -14.37 9.80
C THR A 226 0.63 -13.54 10.50
N PRO A 227 0.48 -12.20 10.56
CA PRO A 227 1.42 -11.36 11.31
C PRO A 227 1.60 -11.76 12.79
N LEU A 228 0.59 -12.42 13.39
CA LEU A 228 0.64 -12.87 14.77
C LEU A 228 1.70 -13.96 15.01
N GLU A 229 2.06 -14.73 13.98
CA GLU A 229 3.10 -15.76 14.11
C GLU A 229 4.45 -15.15 14.47
N TYR A 230 4.73 -13.91 14.08
CA TYR A 230 5.99 -13.25 14.42
C TYR A 230 6.09 -12.83 15.88
N SER A 231 4.97 -12.85 16.61
CA SER A 231 4.92 -12.59 18.05
C SER A 231 5.26 -13.83 18.88
N VAL A 232 5.34 -14.99 18.24
CA VAL A 232 5.77 -16.24 18.87
C VAL A 232 7.27 -16.38 18.65
N GLN A 233 8.01 -16.67 19.72
CA GLN A 233 9.43 -16.93 19.63
C GLN A 233 9.68 -18.20 18.78
N GLY A 234 10.61 -18.11 17.83
CA GLY A 234 11.02 -19.20 16.96
C GLY A 234 12.37 -18.90 16.30
N ASN A 235 13.06 -19.96 15.88
CA ASN A 235 14.32 -19.84 15.15
C ASN A 235 14.12 -20.19 13.68
N VAL A 236 15.03 -19.68 12.84
CA VAL A 236 15.12 -20.14 11.45
C VAL A 236 15.32 -21.65 11.42
N ASP A 237 14.53 -22.32 10.60
CA ASP A 237 14.57 -23.76 10.44
C ASP A 237 15.95 -24.25 9.96
N GLU A 238 16.44 -25.33 10.54
CA GLU A 238 17.78 -25.89 10.26
C GLU A 238 17.96 -26.25 8.79
N ARG A 239 16.87 -26.54 8.05
CA ARG A 239 16.93 -26.86 6.62
C ARG A 239 17.42 -25.70 5.76
N VAL A 240 17.40 -24.47 6.29
CA VAL A 240 17.76 -23.24 5.56
C VAL A 240 19.25 -22.88 5.73
N VAL A 241 19.93 -23.41 6.75
CA VAL A 241 21.30 -23.05 7.13
C VAL A 241 22.36 -24.07 6.74
#